data_AF-A0A9E0R8R3-F1
#
_entry.id   AF-A0A9E0R8R3-F1
#
_cell.length_a   1.000
_cell.length_b   1.000
_cell.length_c   1.000
_cell.angle_alpha   90.00
_cell.angle_beta   90.00
_cell.angle_gamma   90.00
#
_symmetry.space_group_name_H-M   'P 1'
#
loop_
_entity.id
_entity.type
_entity.pdbx_description
1 polymer ?
#
loop_
_entity_poly.entity_id
_entity_poly.type
_entity_poly.pdbx_seq_one_letter_code
_entity_poly.pdbx_strand_id
1 'polypeptide(L)'
;AKRIEKKGWLTFYMDILSAALSQFNWAWMDHREGMEDVQYIGPFIFWLLSEKGGQWLPVQDYLSDMLKAFPRLPLAAYPVSYASEEQQARWALESRMIRLCRLLGLIELSPEYARFQEEDPQMMRRTGLFEGMFVRA
;
A
#
# COMPACT_ATOMS: atom_id res chain seq x y z
N ALA A 1 21.36 -17.12 6.49
CA ALA A 1 21.41 -17.63 7.88
C ALA A 1 22.31 -16.79 8.78
N LYS A 2 23.65 -16.81 8.61
CA LYS A 2 24.63 -16.12 9.51
C LYS A 2 24.35 -14.65 9.87
N ARG A 3 23.81 -13.85 8.94
CA ARG A 3 23.49 -12.42 9.20
C ARG A 3 22.24 -12.25 10.06
N ILE A 4 21.24 -13.12 9.89
CA ILE A 4 20.00 -13.14 10.70
C ILE A 4 20.32 -13.66 12.10
N GLU A 5 21.12 -14.73 12.22
CA GLU A 5 21.61 -15.25 13.51
C GLU A 5 22.36 -14.19 14.32
N LYS A 6 23.12 -13.30 13.65
CA LYS A 6 23.93 -12.28 14.30
C LYS A 6 23.18 -10.98 14.63
N LYS A 7 22.21 -10.56 13.80
CA LYS A 7 21.53 -9.26 13.92
C LYS A 7 20.07 -9.35 14.37
N GLY A 8 19.49 -10.55 14.40
CA GLY A 8 18.07 -10.77 14.65
C GLY A 8 17.18 -10.46 13.43
N TRP A 9 15.98 -11.04 13.44
CA TRP A 9 14.99 -10.89 12.37
C TRP A 9 14.50 -9.44 12.21
N LEU A 10 14.38 -8.70 13.31
CA LEU A 10 13.93 -7.30 13.29
C LEU A 10 14.87 -6.40 12.49
N THR A 11 16.16 -6.46 12.77
CA THR A 11 17.17 -5.67 12.05
C THR A 11 17.20 -6.01 10.57
N PHE A 12 17.07 -7.30 10.23
CA PHE A 12 17.00 -7.73 8.84
C PHE A 12 15.74 -7.24 8.13
N TYR A 13 14.59 -7.29 8.80
CA TYR A 13 13.34 -6.73 8.29
C TYR A 13 13.46 -5.22 8.05
N MET A 14 14.06 -4.48 8.99
CA MET A 14 14.30 -3.04 8.83
C MET A 14 15.25 -2.72 7.66
N ASP A 15 16.30 -3.53 7.45
CA ASP A 15 17.17 -3.41 6.28
C ASP A 15 16.35 -3.58 4.97
N ILE A 16 15.44 -4.57 4.91
CA ILE A 16 14.55 -4.80 3.76
C ILE A 16 13.58 -3.65 3.58
N LEU A 17 12.89 -3.22 4.64
CA LEU A 17 11.92 -2.14 4.60
C LEU A 17 12.58 -0.82 4.15
N SER A 18 13.77 -0.52 4.68
CA SER A 18 14.53 0.66 4.29
C SER A 18 14.94 0.59 2.82
N ALA A 19 15.48 -0.54 2.36
CA ALA A 19 15.84 -0.73 0.95
C ALA A 19 14.60 -0.61 0.05
N ALA A 20 13.48 -1.22 0.45
CA ALA A 20 12.20 -1.11 -0.23
C ALA A 20 11.84 0.36 -0.44
N LEU A 21 11.76 1.15 0.63
CA LEU A 21 11.29 2.53 0.56
C LEU A 21 12.28 3.53 -0.07
N SER A 22 13.59 3.23 -0.07
CA SER A 22 14.61 4.21 -0.50
C SER A 22 15.34 3.87 -1.80
N GLN A 23 15.41 2.60 -2.20
CA GLN A 23 16.21 2.15 -3.34
C GLN A 23 15.34 1.66 -4.51
N PHE A 24 14.12 1.18 -4.24
CA PHE A 24 13.23 0.72 -5.29
C PHE A 24 12.29 1.83 -5.73
N ASN A 25 12.32 2.14 -7.03
CA ASN A 25 11.31 3.00 -7.65
C ASN A 25 10.06 2.16 -7.93
N TRP A 26 9.13 2.16 -6.98
CA TRP A 26 7.89 1.39 -7.08
C TRP A 26 6.94 1.90 -8.16
N ALA A 27 7.04 3.16 -8.60
CA ALA A 27 6.26 3.64 -9.74
C ALA A 27 6.65 2.98 -11.05
N TRP A 28 7.93 2.65 -11.20
CA TRP A 28 8.43 1.92 -12.36
C TRP A 28 7.92 0.48 -12.41
N MET A 29 7.80 -0.19 -11.25
CA MET A 29 7.24 -1.54 -11.15
C MET A 29 5.75 -1.62 -11.50
N ASP A 30 5.02 -0.52 -11.41
CA ASP A 30 3.59 -0.48 -11.70
C ASP A 30 3.27 -0.19 -13.18
N HIS A 31 4.29 0.05 -14.03
CA HIS A 31 4.12 0.49 -15.43
C HIS A 31 3.17 1.71 -15.58
N ARG A 32 3.11 2.57 -14.56
CA ARG A 32 2.26 3.77 -14.54
C ARG A 32 3.12 4.98 -14.92
N GLU A 33 3.46 5.10 -16.19
CA GLU A 33 4.15 6.29 -16.72
C GLU A 33 3.29 7.55 -16.44
N GLY A 34 3.90 8.66 -15.98
CA GLY A 34 3.22 9.94 -15.75
C GLY A 34 2.66 10.16 -14.34
N MET A 35 2.54 9.11 -13.51
CA MET A 35 2.10 9.26 -12.12
C MET A 35 3.27 9.17 -11.14
N GLU A 36 4.39 9.85 -11.37
CA GLU A 36 5.56 9.75 -10.49
C GLU A 36 5.28 10.26 -9.07
N ASP A 37 4.36 11.22 -8.93
CA ASP A 37 3.97 11.82 -7.65
C ASP A 37 3.37 10.84 -6.65
N VAL A 38 2.86 9.71 -7.15
CA VAL A 38 2.35 8.61 -6.34
C VAL A 38 3.43 8.01 -5.42
N GLN A 39 4.73 8.25 -5.68
CA GLN A 39 5.80 7.79 -4.80
C GLN A 39 5.79 8.54 -3.46
N TYR A 40 5.43 9.82 -3.47
CA TYR A 40 5.45 10.68 -2.28
C TYR A 40 4.33 10.38 -1.30
N ILE A 41 3.34 9.58 -1.70
CA ILE A 41 2.23 9.19 -0.81
C ILE A 41 2.59 8.02 0.10
N GLY A 42 3.74 7.38 -0.10
CA GLY A 42 4.19 6.22 0.69
C GLY A 42 4.08 6.44 2.20
N PRO A 43 4.62 7.54 2.77
CA PRO A 43 4.44 7.90 4.17
C PRO A 43 2.98 8.00 4.61
N PHE A 44 2.10 8.52 3.76
CA PHE A 44 0.67 8.64 4.05
C PHE A 44 -0.03 7.28 4.13
N ILE A 45 0.40 6.28 3.36
CA ILE A 45 -0.09 4.90 3.47
C ILE A 45 0.13 4.36 4.88
N PHE A 46 1.35 4.55 5.42
CA PHE A 46 1.67 4.09 6.78
C PHE A 46 0.83 4.82 7.84
N TRP A 47 0.67 6.14 7.71
CA TRP A 47 -0.19 6.90 8.62
C TRP A 47 -1.65 6.43 8.55
N LEU A 48 -2.19 6.19 7.35
CA LEU A 48 -3.57 5.77 7.19
C LEU A 48 -3.81 4.36 7.77
N LEU A 49 -2.82 3.46 7.64
CA LEU A 49 -2.80 2.16 8.31
C LEU A 49 -2.71 2.28 9.84
N SER A 50 -1.98 3.25 10.38
CA SER A 50 -1.93 3.45 11.83
C SER A 50 -3.26 3.95 12.38
N GLU A 51 -3.95 4.83 11.65
CA GLU A 51 -5.23 5.40 12.09
C GLU A 51 -6.41 4.42 11.94
N LYS A 52 -6.49 3.70 10.82
CA LYS A 52 -7.69 2.93 10.45
C LYS A 52 -7.48 1.42 10.38
N GLY A 53 -6.23 0.98 10.25
CA GLY A 53 -5.89 -0.43 10.02
C GLY A 53 -6.17 -1.38 11.18
N GLY A 54 -6.62 -0.90 12.35
CA GLY A 54 -6.93 -1.76 13.50
C GLY A 54 -8.18 -2.63 13.32
N GLN A 55 -9.05 -2.30 12.36
CA GLN A 55 -10.27 -3.06 12.06
C GLN A 55 -10.28 -3.48 10.58
N TRP A 56 -11.11 -4.48 10.26
CA TRP A 56 -11.37 -4.84 8.86
C TRP A 56 -12.16 -3.72 8.19
N LEU A 57 -11.57 -3.12 7.16
CA LEU A 57 -12.19 -2.03 6.41
C LEU A 57 -12.01 -2.25 4.90
N PRO A 58 -12.95 -1.77 4.07
CA PRO A 58 -12.82 -1.82 2.62
C PRO A 58 -11.57 -1.07 2.15
N VAL A 59 -10.77 -1.66 1.25
CA VAL A 59 -9.63 -1.01 0.60
C VAL A 59 -10.07 0.32 -0.02
N GLN A 60 -11.28 0.36 -0.61
CA GLN A 60 -11.84 1.55 -1.24
C GLN A 60 -12.00 2.75 -0.29
N ASP A 61 -12.20 2.51 1.01
CA ASP A 61 -12.27 3.59 2.00
C ASP A 61 -10.92 4.27 2.15
N TYR A 62 -9.84 3.48 2.20
CA TYR A 62 -8.47 3.99 2.25
C TYR A 62 -8.14 4.77 0.97
N LEU A 63 -8.47 4.22 -0.20
CA LEU A 63 -8.22 4.91 -1.48
C LEU A 63 -8.96 6.25 -1.56
N SER A 64 -10.18 6.29 -1.05
CA SER A 64 -10.99 7.51 -1.02
C SER A 64 -10.38 8.58 -0.12
N ASP A 65 -9.82 8.21 1.03
CA ASP A 65 -9.10 9.16 1.89
C ASP A 65 -7.80 9.64 1.26
N MET A 66 -7.07 8.75 0.57
CA MET A 66 -5.86 9.12 -0.16
C MET A 66 -6.18 10.12 -1.28
N LEU A 67 -7.24 9.91 -2.07
CA LEU A 67 -7.63 10.86 -3.11
C LEU A 67 -8.13 12.20 -2.54
N LYS A 68 -8.79 12.19 -1.38
CA LYS A 68 -9.14 13.42 -0.67
C LYS A 68 -7.90 14.18 -0.19
N ALA A 69 -6.88 13.48 0.30
CA ALA A 69 -5.62 14.07 0.75
C ALA A 69 -4.75 14.56 -0.42
N PHE A 70 -4.79 13.87 -1.56
CA PHE A 70 -3.98 14.17 -2.75
C PHE A 70 -4.87 14.38 -3.99
N PRO A 71 -5.71 15.44 -4.02
CA PRO A 71 -6.68 15.65 -5.09
C PRO A 71 -6.04 15.95 -6.46
N ARG A 72 -4.74 16.28 -6.49
CA ARG A 72 -3.99 16.50 -7.73
C ARG A 72 -3.44 15.22 -8.34
N LEU A 73 -3.43 14.11 -7.60
CA LEU A 73 -2.85 12.85 -8.09
C LEU A 73 -3.51 12.35 -9.39
N PRO A 74 -4.84 12.41 -9.57
CA PRO A 74 -5.47 12.06 -10.84
C PRO A 74 -4.98 12.90 -12.03
N LEU A 75 -4.68 14.19 -11.81
CA LEU A 75 -4.30 15.12 -12.87
C LEU A 75 -2.94 14.80 -13.52
N ALA A 76 -2.13 13.95 -12.87
CA ALA A 76 -0.87 13.47 -13.41
C ALA A 76 -1.08 12.30 -14.41
N ALA A 77 -2.28 11.70 -14.45
CA ALA A 77 -2.55 10.57 -15.32
C ALA A 77 -2.53 10.96 -16.80
N TYR A 78 -1.89 10.14 -17.64
CA TYR A 78 -2.05 10.28 -19.08
C TYR A 78 -3.48 9.91 -19.50
N PRO A 79 -4.06 10.61 -20.47
CA PRO A 79 -5.39 10.28 -20.96
C PRO A 79 -5.37 8.93 -21.69
N VAL A 80 -6.28 8.04 -21.30
CA VAL A 80 -6.51 6.74 -21.94
C VAL A 80 -8.00 6.56 -22.26
N SER A 81 -8.32 5.77 -23.29
CA SER A 81 -9.70 5.64 -23.78
C SER A 81 -10.64 4.81 -22.89
N TYR A 82 -10.08 4.04 -21.97
CA TYR A 82 -10.82 3.03 -21.20
C TYR A 82 -10.93 3.33 -19.70
N ALA A 83 -10.37 4.45 -19.23
CA ALA A 83 -10.38 4.81 -17.81
C ALA A 83 -10.31 6.32 -17.60
N SER A 84 -11.06 6.82 -16.63
CA SER A 84 -10.91 8.19 -16.16
C SER A 84 -9.57 8.37 -15.41
N GLU A 85 -9.09 9.61 -15.33
CA GLU A 85 -7.92 9.99 -14.54
C GLU A 85 -8.02 9.50 -13.08
N GLU A 86 -9.19 9.68 -12.46
CA GLU A 86 -9.44 9.20 -11.10
C GLU A 86 -9.35 7.67 -11.02
N GLN A 87 -9.93 6.95 -11.99
CA GLN A 87 -9.88 5.50 -12.01
C GLN A 87 -8.44 4.99 -12.13
N GLN A 88 -7.63 5.64 -12.96
CA GLN A 88 -6.21 5.29 -13.10
C GLN A 88 -5.44 5.56 -11.80
N ALA A 89 -5.70 6.69 -11.13
CA ALA A 89 -5.13 6.98 -9.82
C ALA A 89 -5.57 5.94 -8.77
N ARG A 90 -6.85 5.55 -8.73
CA ARG A 90 -7.34 4.47 -7.84
C ARG A 90 -6.57 3.18 -8.05
N TRP A 91 -6.38 2.74 -9.29
CA TRP A 91 -5.62 1.53 -9.56
C TRP A 91 -4.14 1.65 -9.17
N ALA A 92 -3.54 2.83 -9.31
CA ALA A 92 -2.16 3.08 -8.88
C ALA A 92 -2.04 3.06 -7.34
N LEU A 93 -3.01 3.66 -6.64
CA LEU A 93 -3.09 3.66 -5.18
C LEU A 93 -3.35 2.25 -4.64
N GLU A 94 -4.29 1.52 -5.24
CA GLU A 94 -4.67 0.16 -4.88
C GLU A 94 -3.50 -0.82 -5.03
N SER A 95 -2.77 -0.75 -6.15
CA SER A 95 -1.56 -1.56 -6.37
C SER A 95 -0.56 -1.37 -5.22
N ARG A 96 -0.32 -0.12 -4.81
CA ARG A 96 0.60 0.19 -3.71
C ARG A 96 0.06 -0.25 -2.37
N MET A 97 -1.18 0.10 -2.07
CA MET A 97 -1.83 -0.22 -0.80
C MET A 97 -1.84 -1.72 -0.56
N ILE A 98 -2.22 -2.51 -1.57
CA ILE A 98 -2.31 -3.96 -1.44
C ILE A 98 -0.96 -4.62 -1.66
N ARG A 99 -0.33 -4.46 -2.82
CA ARG A 99 0.83 -5.27 -3.20
C ARG A 99 2.04 -4.95 -2.33
N LEU A 100 2.35 -3.68 -2.12
CA LEU A 100 3.52 -3.29 -1.32
C LEU A 100 3.34 -3.65 0.15
N CYS A 101 2.23 -3.23 0.76
CA CYS A 101 2.00 -3.52 2.18
C CYS A 101 1.89 -5.02 2.43
N ARG A 102 1.28 -5.80 1.51
CA ARG A 102 1.21 -7.25 1.64
C ARG A 102 2.57 -7.92 1.46
N LEU A 103 3.38 -7.47 0.50
CA LEU A 103 4.76 -7.95 0.31
C LEU A 103 5.61 -7.73 1.57
N LEU A 104 5.42 -6.58 2.22
CA LEU A 104 6.11 -6.22 3.47
C LEU A 104 5.48 -6.87 4.71
N GLY A 105 4.41 -7.66 4.57
CA GLY A 105 3.72 -8.33 5.68
C GLY A 105 2.98 -7.38 6.63
N LEU A 106 2.64 -6.18 6.16
CA LEU A 106 2.03 -5.10 6.94
C LEU A 106 0.51 -5.16 7.01
N ILE A 107 -0.12 -5.84 6.05
CA ILE A 107 -1.57 -5.99 5.97
C ILE A 107 -1.99 -7.45 5.78
N GLU A 108 -3.21 -7.74 6.20
CA GLU A 108 -4.00 -8.92 5.87
C GLU A 108 -5.18 -8.53 4.99
N LEU A 109 -5.58 -9.44 4.08
CA LEU A 109 -6.78 -9.32 3.26
C LEU A 109 -7.79 -10.37 3.71
N SER A 110 -9.08 -10.07 3.61
CA SER A 110 -10.12 -11.04 3.98
C SER A 110 -10.05 -12.28 3.05
N PRO A 111 -10.11 -13.50 3.60
CA PRO A 111 -9.98 -14.73 2.82
C PRO A 111 -11.18 -15.06 1.92
N GLU A 112 -12.21 -14.21 1.88
CA GLU A 112 -13.48 -14.49 1.18
C GLU A 112 -13.35 -14.48 -0.36
N TYR A 113 -12.22 -14.02 -0.90
CA TYR A 113 -11.91 -14.04 -2.34
C TYR A 113 -11.67 -15.42 -2.97
N ALA A 114 -11.72 -16.52 -2.20
CA ALA A 114 -11.79 -17.84 -2.79
C ALA A 114 -13.18 -18.17 -3.39
N ARG A 115 -14.20 -17.32 -3.16
CA ARG A 115 -15.54 -17.47 -3.73
C ARG A 115 -15.85 -16.27 -4.63
N PHE A 116 -15.97 -16.56 -5.91
CA PHE A 116 -16.23 -15.63 -7.02
C PHE A 116 -17.55 -14.84 -6.86
N GLN A 117 -17.57 -13.79 -6.05
CA GLN A 117 -18.54 -12.71 -6.19
C GLN A 117 -17.76 -11.41 -6.36
N GLU A 118 -17.83 -10.84 -7.57
CA GLU A 118 -17.17 -9.59 -7.95
C GLU A 118 -17.72 -8.35 -7.21
N GLU A 119 -18.77 -8.52 -6.40
CA GLU A 119 -19.53 -7.44 -5.77
C GLU A 119 -19.07 -7.08 -4.34
N ASP A 120 -18.34 -7.97 -3.65
CA ASP A 120 -17.90 -7.68 -2.28
C ASP A 120 -16.59 -6.88 -2.27
N PRO A 121 -16.54 -5.73 -1.57
CA PRO A 121 -15.36 -4.89 -1.54
C PRO A 121 -14.22 -5.56 -0.76
N GLN A 122 -13.00 -5.45 -1.27
CA GLN A 122 -11.87 -6.10 -0.63
C GLN A 122 -11.61 -5.50 0.73
N MET A 123 -11.64 -6.33 1.77
CA MET A 123 -11.38 -5.88 3.13
C MET A 123 -9.90 -6.07 3.47
N MET A 124 -9.34 -5.10 4.19
CA MET A 124 -7.98 -5.19 4.72
C MET A 124 -7.88 -4.68 6.15
N ARG A 125 -6.86 -5.15 6.85
CA ARG A 125 -6.43 -4.65 8.17
C ARG A 125 -4.92 -4.72 8.29
N ARG A 126 -4.33 -3.98 9.23
CA ARG A 126 -2.91 -4.07 9.56
C ARG A 126 -2.61 -5.37 10.33
N THR A 127 -1.38 -5.85 10.23
CA THR A 127 -0.91 -7.05 10.95
C THR A 127 -0.32 -6.71 12.32
N GLY A 128 -0.13 -7.73 13.17
CA GLY A 128 0.64 -7.58 14.40
C GLY A 128 2.10 -7.16 14.16
N LEU A 129 2.67 -7.47 12.98
CA LEU A 129 3.97 -6.94 12.57
C LEU A 129 3.91 -5.42 12.43
N PHE A 130 2.88 -4.87 11.78
CA PHE A 130 2.74 -3.41 11.70
C PHE A 130 2.67 -2.78 13.09
N GLU A 131 1.90 -3.37 14.01
CA GLU A 131 1.74 -2.85 15.37
C GLU A 131 3.07 -2.82 16.13
N GLY A 132 3.82 -3.92 16.13
CA GLY A 132 5.13 -4.00 16.79
C GLY A 132 6.19 -3.06 16.20
N MET A 133 5.99 -2.54 15.00
CA MET A 133 6.96 -1.73 14.27
C MET A 133 6.65 -0.24 14.29
N PHE A 134 5.38 0.13 14.15
CA PHE A 134 4.97 1.51 13.87
C PHE A 134 4.02 2.10 14.90
N VAL A 135 3.33 1.27 15.67
CA VAL A 135 2.44 1.74 16.74
C VAL A 135 3.25 1.76 18.02
N ARG A 136 3.63 2.96 18.50
CA ARG A 136 4.27 3.08 19.81
C ARG A 136 3.32 2.53 20.88
N ALA A 137 3.86 1.66 21.75
CA ALA A 137 3.23 1.28 23.00
C ALA A 137 3.12 2.47 23.97
#